data_AF-A0A2N4Z115-F1
#
_entry.id   AF-A0A2N4Z115-F1
#
_cell.length_a   1.000
_cell.length_b   1.000
_cell.length_c   1.000
_cell.angle_alpha   90.00
_cell.angle_beta   90.00
_cell.angle_gamma   90.00
#
_symmetry.space_group_name_H-M   'P 1'
#
loop_
_entity.id
_entity.type
_entity.pdbx_description
1 polymer ?
#
loop_
_entity_poly.entity_id
_entity_poly.type
_entity_poly.pdbx_seq_one_letter_code
_entity_poly.pdbx_strand_id
1 'polypeptide(L)' 'MAVELSDEEMLRYNRQIVLRGFDFDGQERLKAARVLV' A
#
# COMPACT_ATOMS: atom_id res chain seq x y z
N MET A 1 -10.14 10.55 -2.25
CA MET A 1 -9.11 10.94 -1.27
C MET A 1 -8.04 9.87 -1.34
N ALA A 2 -6.77 10.23 -1.51
CA ALA A 2 -5.67 9.29 -1.36
C ALA A 2 -5.64 8.83 0.11
N VAL A 3 -5.46 7.53 0.34
CA VAL A 3 -5.36 6.97 1.68
C VAL A 3 -3.89 6.68 1.93
N GLU A 4 -3.24 7.57 2.67
CA GLU A 4 -1.82 7.46 3.01
C GLU A 4 -1.58 6.33 4.01
N LEU A 5 -0.40 5.72 3.95
CA LEU A 5 0.05 4.72 4.92
C LEU A 5 0.52 5.40 6.22
N SER A 6 0.24 4.77 7.36
CA SER A 6 0.93 5.11 8.61
C SER A 6 2.36 4.57 8.61
N ASP A 7 3.22 5.10 9.48
CA ASP A 7 4.60 4.62 9.65
C ASP A 7 4.67 3.10 9.94
N GLU A 8 3.73 2.59 10.74
CA GLU A 8 3.64 1.17 11.05
C GLU A 8 3.27 0.34 9.80
N GLU A 9 2.33 0.84 8.97
CA GLU A 9 1.96 0.19 7.72
C GLU A 9 3.11 0.20 6.72
N MET A 10 3.88 1.30 6.63
CA MET A 10 5.07 1.37 5.79
C MET A 10 6.10 0.30 6.19
N LEU A 11 6.36 0.13 7.49
CA LEU A 11 7.26 -0.91 7.99
C LEU A 11 6.73 -2.32 7.71
N ARG A 12 5.43 -2.54 7.94
CA ARG A 12 4.76 -3.83 7.72
C ARG A 12 4.77 -4.27 6.26
N TYR A 13 4.54 -3.34 5.33
CA TYR A 13 4.40 -3.60 3.90
C TYR A 13 5.67 -3.28 3.10
N ASN A 14 6.79 -2.96 3.76
CA ASN A 14 8.04 -2.58 3.12
C ASN A 14 8.47 -3.54 1.99
N ARG A 15 8.32 -4.85 2.21
CA ARG A 15 8.70 -5.87 1.20
C ARG A 15 7.86 -5.82 -0.08
N GLN A 16 6.64 -5.29 -0.02
CA GLN A 16 5.78 -5.09 -1.20
C GLN A 16 6.10 -3.75 -1.85
N ILE A 17 6.23 -2.70 -1.04
CA ILE A 17 6.53 -1.32 -1.48
C ILE A 17 7.82 -1.27 -2.31
N VAL A 18 8.90 -1.95 -1.88
CA VAL A 18 10.18 -1.92 -2.61
C VAL A 18 10.19 -2.72 -3.92
N LEU A 19 9.11 -3.40 -4.27
CA LEU A 19 9.03 -4.13 -5.54
C LEU A 19 8.92 -3.16 -6.72
N ARG A 20 9.73 -3.40 -7.74
CA ARG A 20 9.74 -2.59 -8.96
C ARG A 20 8.36 -2.56 -9.59
N GLY A 21 7.80 -1.36 -9.75
CA GLY A 21 6.48 -1.16 -10.37
C GLY A 21 5.28 -1.32 -9.42
N PHE A 22 5.53 -1.56 -8.12
CA PHE A 22 4.49 -1.51 -7.10
C PHE A 22 4.51 -0.18 -6.34
N ASP A 23 5.61 0.11 -5.64
CA ASP A 23 5.85 1.37 -4.91
C ASP A 23 4.76 1.70 -3.87
N PHE A 24 4.82 2.90 -3.28
CA PHE A 24 3.81 3.41 -2.35
C PHE A 24 2.42 3.50 -3.00
N ASP A 25 2.34 4.01 -4.23
CA ASP A 25 1.09 4.13 -4.99
C ASP A 25 0.32 2.80 -5.08
N GLY A 26 1.03 1.69 -5.31
CA GLY A 26 0.43 0.35 -5.35
C GLY A 26 -0.21 -0.02 -4.02
N GLN A 27 0.48 0.26 -2.91
CA GLN A 27 0.00 -0.09 -1.58
C GLN A 27 -1.15 0.81 -1.10
N GLU A 28 -1.09 2.10 -1.39
CA GLU A 28 -2.18 3.04 -1.06
C GLU A 28 -3.46 2.71 -1.83
N ARG A 29 -3.32 2.28 -3.09
CA ARG A 29 -4.46 1.77 -3.88
C ARG A 29 -5.05 0.51 -3.27
N LEU A 30 -4.24 -0.41 -2.75
CA LEU A 30 -4.74 -1.59 -2.03
C LEU A 30 -5.43 -1.21 -0.72
N LYS A 31 -4.87 -0.27 0.05
CA LYS A 31 -5.47 0.21 1.29
C LYS A 31 -6.83 0.88 1.05
N ALA A 32 -6.99 1.58 -0.07
CA ALA A 32 -8.24 2.20 -0.48
C ALA A 32 -9.24 1.21 -1.12
N ALA A 33 -8.79 0.00 -1.50
CA ALA A 33 -9.61 -0.96 -2.22
C ALA A 33 -10.66 -1.63 -1.32
N ARG A 34 -11.77 -2.05 -1.93
CA ARG A 34 -12.80 -2.90 -1.33
C ARG A 34 -13.01 -4.09 -2.25
N VAL A 35 -12.75 -5.30 -1.76
CA VAL A 35 -12.83 -6.53 -2.55
C VAL A 35 -13.92 -7.42 -1.97
N LEU A 36 -14.79 -7.95 -2.83
CA LEU A 36 -15.76 -9.00 -2.51
C LEU A 36 -15.21 -10.33 -3.02
N VAL A 37 -15.28 -11.38 -2.20
CA VAL A 37 -14.78 -12.73 -2.52
C VAL A 37 -15.96 -13.70 -2.54
#